data_AF-A0A924EG25-F1
#
_entry.id   AF-A0A924EG25-F1
#
_cell.length_a   1.000
_cell.length_b   1.000
_cell.length_c   1.000
_cell.angle_alpha   90.00
_cell.angle_beta   90.00
_cell.angle_gamma   90.00
#
_symmetry.space_group_name_H-M   'P 1'
#
loop_
_entity.id
_entity.type
_entity.pdbx_description
1 polymer ?
#
loop_
_entity_poly.entity_id
_entity_poly.type
_entity_poly.pdbx_seq_one_letter_code
_entity_poly.pdbx_strand_id
1 'polypeptide(L)'
;MYQFRITKQERGGYRFELSGIKMLVEDFEIKNDKHILTNPGKTIAFFYIDNNLYGVTNDPNVFNSAEDFYDAMSSQYQVFAGVGRVR
;
A
#
# COMPACT_ATOMS: atom_id res chain seq x y z
N MET A 1 3.32 -0.16 -14.48
CA MET A 1 3.91 -0.05 -13.14
C MET A 1 3.40 1.21 -12.45
N TYR A 2 2.94 1.11 -11.20
CA TYR A 2 2.60 2.30 -10.41
C TYR A 2 3.87 3.12 -10.09
N GLN A 3 3.75 4.44 -10.12
CA GLN A 3 4.84 5.35 -9.73
C GLN A 3 4.78 5.65 -8.23
N PHE A 4 5.02 4.63 -7.40
CA PHE A 4 5.14 4.84 -5.97
C PHE A 4 6.31 5.78 -5.66
N ARG A 5 6.11 6.71 -4.74
CA ARG A 5 7.24 7.34 -4.05
C ARG A 5 7.77 6.33 -3.03
N ILE A 6 8.94 5.76 -3.30
CA ILE A 6 9.57 4.74 -2.44
C ILE A 6 10.68 5.41 -1.62
N THR A 7 10.60 5.26 -0.30
CA THR A 7 11.59 5.81 0.66
C THR A 7 12.09 4.72 1.59
N LYS A 8 13.39 4.44 1.57
CA LYS A 8 14.03 3.52 2.53
C LYS A 8 13.98 4.11 3.95
N GLN A 9 13.61 3.32 4.93
CA GLN A 9 13.50 3.75 6.33
C GLN A 9 14.81 3.50 7.10
N GLU A 10 15.10 4.35 8.09
CA GLU A 10 16.33 4.25 8.91
C GLU A 10 16.46 2.91 9.64
N ARG A 11 15.34 2.33 10.06
CA ARG A 11 15.29 1.03 10.76
C ARG A 11 15.22 -0.18 9.82
N GLY A 12 15.42 0.03 8.53
CA GLY A 12 15.23 -1.00 7.51
C GLY A 12 13.83 -0.97 6.89
N GLY A 13 13.69 -1.64 5.75
CA GLY A 13 12.49 -1.63 4.93
C GLY A 13 12.22 -0.32 4.20
N TYR A 14 11.04 -0.26 3.59
CA TYR A 14 10.65 0.75 2.63
C TYR A 14 9.25 1.25 2.92
N ARG A 15 9.04 2.54 2.65
CA ARG A 15 7.72 3.15 2.61
C ARG A 15 7.36 3.49 1.18
N PHE A 16 6.25 2.92 0.71
CA PHE A 16 5.67 3.20 -0.60
C PHE A 16 4.52 4.18 -0.38
N GLU A 17 4.47 5.25 -1.17
CA GLU A 17 3.41 6.24 -1.08
C GLU A 17 2.83 6.51 -2.46
N LEU A 18 1.50 6.47 -2.58
CA LEU A 18 0.78 6.86 -3.78
C LEU A 18 -0.59 7.41 -3.39
N SER A 19 -0.89 8.63 -3.84
CA SER A 19 -2.07 9.39 -3.43
C SER A 19 -2.09 9.58 -1.90
N GLY A 20 -3.14 9.13 -1.20
CA GLY A 20 -3.24 9.19 0.26
C GLY A 20 -2.76 7.93 1.00
N ILE A 21 -2.43 6.86 0.26
CA ILE A 21 -2.15 5.54 0.82
C ILE A 21 -0.65 5.36 1.00
N LYS A 22 -0.28 4.81 2.15
CA LYS A 22 1.10 4.49 2.53
C LYS A 22 1.19 3.00 2.76
N MET A 23 2.27 2.36 2.30
CA MET A 23 2.57 0.96 2.60
C MET A 23 3.94 0.85 3.23
N LEU A 24 4.06 0.09 4.32
CA LEU A 24 5.32 -0.33 4.91
C LEU A 24 5.64 -1.72 4.35
N VAL A 25 6.77 -1.83 3.68
CA VAL A 25 7.26 -3.03 3.00
C VAL A 25 8.60 -3.41 3.60
N GLU A 26 8.77 -4.67 4.00
CA GLU A 26 10.06 -5.12 4.55
C GLU A 26 11.15 -5.13 3.46
N ASP A 27 10.89 -5.77 2.33
CA ASP A 27 11.77 -5.75 1.16
C ASP A 27 11.00 -6.16 -0.11
N PHE A 28 11.55 -5.88 -1.29
CA PHE A 28 10.90 -6.18 -2.56
C PHE A 28 11.91 -6.37 -3.70
N GLU A 29 11.48 -7.08 -4.73
CA GLU A 29 12.17 -7.21 -6.01
C GLU A 29 11.32 -6.63 -7.14
N ILE A 30 11.96 -6.11 -8.19
CA ILE A 30 11.24 -5.69 -9.40
C ILE A 30 11.24 -6.86 -10.38
N LYS A 31 10.05 -7.39 -10.71
CA LYS A 31 9.86 -8.42 -11.74
C LYS A 31 8.65 -8.07 -12.61
N ASN A 32 8.79 -8.19 -13.93
CA ASN A 32 7.72 -7.91 -14.90
C ASN A 32 7.01 -6.57 -14.62
N ASP A 33 7.78 -5.51 -14.38
CA ASP A 33 7.28 -4.16 -14.07
C ASP A 33 6.32 -4.09 -12.86
N LYS A 34 6.50 -4.98 -11.88
CA LYS A 34 5.83 -4.99 -10.58
C LYS A 34 6.82 -5.07 -9.43
N HIS A 35 6.44 -4.51 -8.28
CA HIS A 35 7.18 -4.60 -7.02
C HIS A 35 6.72 -5.85 -6.27
N ILE A 36 7.42 -6.97 -6.48
CA ILE A 36 7.15 -8.25 -5.83
C ILE A 36 7.67 -8.20 -4.40
N LEU A 37 6.76 -8.42 -3.44
CA LEU A 37 7.08 -8.39 -2.02
C LEU A 37 7.84 -9.67 -1.65
N THR A 38 9.00 -9.57 -1.03
CA THR A 38 9.77 -10.75 -0.59
C THR A 38 9.12 -11.43 0.61
N ASN A 39 8.51 -10.63 1.50
CA ASN A 39 7.73 -11.09 2.64
C ASN A 39 6.36 -10.39 2.67
N PRO A 40 5.41 -10.85 1.82
CA PRO A 40 4.11 -10.20 1.67
C PRO A 40 3.36 -10.06 3.00
N GLY A 41 3.40 -11.06 3.88
CA GLY A 41 2.69 -11.05 5.18
C GLY A 41 3.24 -10.07 6.22
N LYS A 42 4.40 -9.44 5.95
CA LYS A 42 4.95 -8.34 6.77
C LYS A 42 4.69 -6.96 6.17
N THR A 43 3.89 -6.90 5.11
CA THR A 43 3.52 -5.64 4.47
C THR A 43 2.23 -5.10 5.09
N ILE A 44 2.20 -3.81 5.40
CA ILE A 44 1.04 -3.13 6.00
C ILE A 44 0.72 -1.92 5.14
N ALA A 45 -0.55 -1.69 4.82
CA ALA A 45 -1.01 -0.49 4.15
C ALA A 45 -1.92 0.31 5.06
N PHE A 46 -1.86 1.64 4.98
CA PHE A 46 -2.65 2.54 5.80
C PHE A 46 -2.86 3.91 5.16
N PHE A 47 -3.91 4.60 5.61
CA PHE A 47 -4.24 5.97 5.22
C PHE A 47 -4.92 6.74 6.37
N TYR A 48 -4.93 8.06 6.26
CA TYR A 48 -5.57 8.95 7.24
C TYR A 48 -6.73 9.71 6.61
N ILE A 49 -7.89 9.70 7.27
CA ILE A 49 -9.08 10.47 6.89
C ILE A 49 -9.70 11.05 8.16
N ASP A 50 -9.92 12.36 8.20
CA ASP A 50 -10.50 13.08 9.34
C ASP A 50 -9.83 12.73 10.69
N ASN A 51 -8.48 12.72 10.70
CA ASN A 51 -7.63 12.31 11.83
C ASN A 51 -7.78 10.86 12.31
N ASN A 52 -8.53 10.01 11.59
CA ASN A 52 -8.61 8.58 11.86
C ASN A 52 -7.60 7.81 11.01
N LEU A 53 -6.90 6.86 11.63
CA LEU A 53 -5.97 5.95 10.98
C LEU A 53 -6.71 4.66 10.60
N TYR A 54 -6.69 4.33 9.31
CA TYR A 54 -7.18 3.06 8.79
C TYR A 54 -6.00 2.26 8.27
N GLY A 55 -5.84 1.02 8.72
CA GLY A 55 -4.73 0.16 8.33
C GLY A 55 -5.13 -1.29 8.18
N VAL A 56 -4.52 -1.97 7.21
CA VAL A 56 -4.76 -3.39 6.90
C VAL A 56 -3.41 -4.06 6.69
N THR A 57 -3.24 -5.25 7.25
CA THR A 57 -2.09 -6.11 6.97
C THR A 57 -2.35 -6.90 5.70
N ASN A 58 -1.32 -7.05 4.87
CA ASN A 58 -1.42 -7.81 3.64
C ASN A 58 -1.65 -9.30 3.92
N ASP A 59 -2.57 -9.93 3.18
CA ASP A 59 -2.71 -11.39 3.18
C ASP A 59 -1.75 -12.00 2.16
N PRO A 60 -0.72 -12.75 2.59
CA PRO A 60 0.29 -13.32 1.68
C PRO A 60 -0.27 -14.36 0.71
N ASN A 61 -1.45 -14.92 0.97
CA ASN A 61 -2.09 -15.86 0.05
C ASN A 61 -2.83 -15.16 -1.08
N VAL A 62 -3.07 -13.85 -0.95
CA VAL A 62 -3.90 -13.08 -1.88
C VAL A 62 -3.07 -12.10 -2.69
N PHE A 63 -2.16 -11.35 -2.06
CA PHE A 63 -1.41 -10.29 -2.75
C PHE A 63 0.10 -10.46 -2.60
N ASN A 64 0.76 -10.71 -3.74
CA ASN A 64 2.21 -10.92 -3.81
C ASN A 64 2.99 -9.70 -4.30
N SER A 65 2.31 -8.67 -4.82
CA SER A 65 2.94 -7.43 -5.27
C SER A 65 2.35 -6.21 -4.57
N ALA A 66 3.14 -5.13 -4.48
CA ALA A 66 2.70 -3.87 -3.90
C ALA A 66 1.54 -3.25 -4.70
N GLU A 67 1.51 -3.44 -6.02
CA GLU A 67 0.42 -2.99 -6.89
C GLU A 67 -0.90 -3.69 -6.55
N ASP A 68 -0.89 -5.02 -6.47
CA ASP A 68 -2.11 -5.80 -6.22
C ASP A 68 -2.66 -5.49 -4.82
N PHE A 69 -1.78 -5.32 -3.83
CA PHE A 69 -2.18 -4.90 -2.49
C PHE A 69 -2.68 -3.45 -2.45
N TYR A 70 -2.05 -2.56 -3.22
CA TYR A 70 -2.51 -1.17 -3.36
C TYR A 70 -3.91 -1.09 -3.97
N ASP A 71 -4.21 -1.88 -5.00
CA ASP A 71 -5.52 -1.89 -5.65
C ASP A 71 -6.63 -2.26 -4.67
N ALA A 72 -6.39 -3.27 -3.83
CA ALA A 72 -7.31 -3.67 -2.76
C ALA A 72 -7.51 -2.54 -1.73
N MET A 73 -6.44 -1.83 -1.37
CA MET A 73 -6.50 -0.70 -0.43
C MET A 73 -7.14 0.55 -1.02
N SER A 74 -6.98 0.78 -2.33
CA SER A 74 -7.51 1.94 -3.03
C SER A 74 -9.04 1.96 -2.99
N SER A 75 -9.67 0.78 -3.09
CA SER A 75 -11.12 0.62 -2.98
C SER A 75 -11.63 1.06 -1.61
N GLN A 76 -10.94 0.67 -0.53
CA GLN A 76 -11.28 1.11 0.82
C GLN A 76 -11.07 2.62 0.99
N TYR A 77 -9.91 3.12 0.53
CA TYR A 77 -9.59 4.54 0.61
C TYR A 77 -10.66 5.42 -0.05
N GLN A 78 -11.16 5.04 -1.24
CA GLN A 78 -12.21 5.79 -1.94
C GLN A 78 -13.51 5.87 -1.14
N VAL A 79 -13.93 4.76 -0.51
CA VAL A 79 -15.14 4.70 0.33
C VAL A 79 -15.04 5.66 1.50
N PHE A 80 -13.93 5.65 2.22
CA PHE A 80 -13.74 6.51 3.38
C PHE A 80 -13.47 7.97 2.98
N ALA A 81 -12.76 8.22 1.87
CA ALA A 81 -12.39 9.57 1.44
C ALA A 81 -13.56 10.32 0.80
N GLY A 82 -14.73 9.67 0.66
CA GLY A 82 -15.91 10.26 0.04
C GLY A 82 -15.78 10.50 -1.46
N VAL A 83 -14.76 9.92 -2.09
CA VAL A 83 -14.52 10.03 -3.54
C VAL A 83 -15.60 9.20 -4.25
N GLY A 84 -16.66 9.86 -4.72
CA GLY A 84 -17.83 9.23 -5.35
C GLY A 84 -19.17 9.56 -4.70
N ARG A 85 -19.20 10.29 -3.58
CA ARG A 85 -20.45 10.86 -3.07
C ARG A 85 -20.78 12.14 -3.85
N VAL A 86 -21.69 12.03 -4.83
CA VAL A 86 -22.42 13.18 -5.35
C VAL A 86 -23.15 13.81 -4.17
N ARG A 87 -22.82 15.06 -3.84
CA ARG A 87 -23.57 15.86 -2.86
C ARG A 87 -24.93 16.25 -3.43
#